data_AF-A0A7S2EHG5-F1
#
_entry.id   AF-A0A7S2EHG5-F1
#
_cell.length_a   1.000
_cell.length_b   1.000
_cell.length_c   1.000
_cell.angle_alpha   90.00
_cell.angle_beta   90.00
_cell.angle_gamma   90.00
#
_symmetry.space_group_name_H-M   'P 1'
#
loop_
_entity.id
_entity.type
_entity.pdbx_description
1 polymer ?
#
loop_
_entity_poly.entity_id
_entity_poly.type
_entity_poly.pdbx_seq_one_letter_code
_entity_poly.pdbx_strand_id
1 'polypeptide(L)'
;LAEAAALKKLAVDYAHPERAVEVDPASFGRNYFSRPSAVEQEDEDDAEEREAILAEAAALKKLAADYAHPERPVEVDPTAFGRNYFDRASAPEQEDEDDAEEREAVLAEIAALKKLAA
;
A
#
# COMPACT_ATOMS: atom_id res chain seq x y z
N LEU A 1 -33.47 27.93 5.51
CA LEU A 1 -33.57 26.45 5.58
C LEU A 1 -33.12 25.79 4.28
N ALA A 2 -33.68 26.17 3.11
CA ALA A 2 -33.29 25.58 1.82
C ALA A 2 -31.80 25.73 1.47
N GLU A 3 -31.22 26.93 1.67
CA GLU A 3 -29.81 27.19 1.37
C GLU A 3 -28.85 26.39 2.26
N ALA A 4 -29.15 26.28 3.56
CA ALA A 4 -28.36 25.48 4.49
C ALA A 4 -28.40 23.97 4.14
N ALA A 5 -29.54 23.47 3.66
CA ALA A 5 -29.64 22.08 3.18
C ALA A 5 -28.85 21.86 1.89
N ALA A 6 -28.88 22.82 0.96
CA ALA A 6 -28.10 22.76 -0.27
C ALA A 6 -26.59 22.77 -0.01
N LEU A 7 -26.12 23.63 0.90
CA LEU A 7 -24.72 23.68 1.30
C LEU A 7 -24.29 22.39 2.01
N LYS A 8 -25.14 21.81 2.87
CA LYS A 8 -24.85 20.52 3.50
C LYS A 8 -24.73 19.41 2.46
N LYS A 9 -25.62 19.37 1.47
CA LYS A 9 -25.55 18.40 0.37
C LYS A 9 -24.23 18.53 -0.39
N LEU A 10 -23.88 19.75 -0.80
CA LEU A 10 -22.65 20.01 -1.55
C LEU A 10 -21.38 19.63 -0.76
N ALA A 11 -21.37 19.83 0.55
CA ALA A 11 -20.26 19.41 1.41
C ALA A 11 -20.12 17.87 1.46
N VAL A 12 -21.24 17.14 1.51
CA VAL A 12 -21.24 15.67 1.47
C VAL A 12 -20.80 15.18 0.10
N ASP A 13 -21.36 15.70 -0.99
CA ASP A 13 -21.01 15.32 -2.36
C ASP A 13 -19.52 15.58 -2.65
N TYR A 14 -18.92 16.62 -2.05
CA TYR A 14 -17.49 16.90 -2.19
C TYR A 14 -16.62 15.96 -1.35
N ALA A 15 -17.06 15.58 -0.15
CA ALA A 15 -16.33 14.67 0.73
C ALA A 15 -16.40 13.21 0.24
N HIS A 16 -17.44 12.86 -0.51
CA HIS A 16 -17.79 11.51 -0.93
C HIS A 16 -17.92 11.40 -2.45
N PRO A 17 -16.82 11.48 -3.22
CA PRO A 17 -16.84 11.41 -4.69
C PRO A 17 -17.29 10.05 -5.24
N GLU A 18 -17.28 9.00 -4.42
CA GLU A 18 -17.80 7.66 -4.71
C GLU A 18 -19.34 7.65 -4.86
N ARG A 19 -20.03 8.56 -4.16
CA ARG A 19 -21.50 8.58 -4.17
C ARG A 19 -22.06 8.93 -5.54
N ALA A 20 -23.14 8.24 -5.88
CA ALA A 20 -23.80 8.45 -7.15
C ALA A 20 -24.41 9.85 -7.27
N VAL A 21 -24.28 10.44 -8.46
CA VAL A 21 -24.86 11.76 -8.75
C VAL A 21 -26.38 11.64 -8.81
N GLU A 22 -27.05 12.15 -7.78
CA GLU A 22 -28.51 12.25 -7.74
C GLU A 22 -29.02 13.29 -8.73
N VAL A 23 -29.90 12.88 -9.64
CA VAL A 23 -30.62 13.76 -10.57
C VAL A 23 -32.11 13.75 -10.26
N ASP A 24 -32.75 14.91 -10.42
CA ASP A 24 -34.20 15.03 -10.34
C ASP A 24 -34.86 14.08 -11.36
N PRO A 25 -35.78 13.18 -10.94
CA PRO A 25 -36.47 12.26 -11.84
C PRO A 25 -37.32 12.97 -12.92
N ALA A 26 -37.67 14.25 -12.73
CA ALA A 26 -38.31 15.08 -13.75
C ALA A 26 -37.32 15.63 -14.80
N SER A 27 -36.01 15.36 -14.66
CA SER A 27 -35.00 15.72 -15.65
C SER A 27 -35.02 14.70 -16.80
N PHE A 28 -35.71 15.03 -17.89
CA PHE A 28 -35.84 14.16 -19.07
C PHE A 28 -34.60 14.11 -19.99
N GLY A 29 -33.42 14.43 -19.46
CA GLY A 29 -32.14 14.46 -20.20
C GLY A 29 -31.40 13.12 -20.18
N ARG A 30 -30.47 12.93 -21.13
CA ARG A 30 -29.52 11.81 -21.07
C ARG A 30 -28.55 12.02 -19.90
N ASN A 31 -28.59 11.13 -18.92
CA ASN A 31 -27.64 11.13 -17.82
C ASN A 31 -26.38 10.32 -18.20
N TYR A 32 -25.21 10.92 -18.02
CA TYR A 32 -23.92 10.31 -18.35
C TYR A 32 -23.54 9.14 -17.43
N PHE A 33 -23.99 9.19 -16.18
CA PHE A 33 -23.66 8.25 -15.10
C PHE A 33 -24.60 7.03 -15.04
N SER A 34 -25.83 7.12 -15.54
CA SER A 34 -26.81 6.01 -15.55
C SER A 34 -27.06 5.38 -16.92
N ARG A 35 -26.20 5.67 -17.91
CA ARG A 35 -26.25 5.00 -19.22
C ARG A 35 -25.83 3.52 -19.08
N PRO A 36 -26.31 2.60 -19.91
CA PRO A 36 -25.94 1.18 -19.84
C PRO A 36 -24.44 0.88 -20.01
N SER A 37 -23.69 1.80 -20.61
CA SER A 37 -22.23 1.72 -20.78
C SER A 37 -21.46 2.51 -19.72
N ALA A 38 -22.12 3.00 -18.67
CA ALA A 38 -21.46 3.64 -17.56
C ALA A 38 -20.68 2.58 -16.76
N VAL A 39 -19.60 3.00 -16.14
CA VAL A 39 -18.94 2.18 -15.12
C VAL A 39 -19.90 2.09 -13.94
N GLU A 40 -20.01 0.92 -13.32
CA GLU A 40 -20.76 0.76 -12.09
C GLU A 40 -20.19 1.70 -11.04
N GLN A 41 -21.08 2.44 -10.36
CA GLN A 41 -20.69 3.32 -9.28
C GLN A 41 -20.55 2.47 -8.03
N GLU A 42 -19.34 2.49 -7.46
CA GLU A 42 -19.01 1.88 -6.18
C GLU A 42 -19.76 2.67 -5.10
N ASP A 43 -20.43 1.99 -4.18
CA ASP A 43 -21.01 2.67 -3.02
C ASP A 43 -19.95 2.87 -1.91
N GLU A 44 -20.33 3.59 -0.86
CA GLU A 44 -19.44 3.94 0.24
C GLU A 44 -18.90 2.68 0.94
N ASP A 45 -19.75 1.67 1.11
CA ASP A 45 -19.39 0.40 1.75
C ASP A 45 -18.38 -0.38 0.88
N ASP A 46 -18.62 -0.52 -0.42
CA ASP A 46 -17.70 -1.19 -1.35
C ASP A 46 -16.34 -0.46 -1.42
N ALA A 47 -16.35 0.88 -1.40
CA ALA A 47 -15.13 1.69 -1.44
C ALA A 47 -14.30 1.52 -0.15
N GLU A 48 -14.95 1.51 1.02
CA GLU A 48 -14.31 1.24 2.31
C GLU A 48 -13.73 -0.19 2.36
N GLU A 49 -14.49 -1.19 1.91
CA GLU A 49 -14.01 -2.58 1.84
C GLU A 49 -12.78 -2.70 0.93
N ARG A 50 -12.81 -2.05 -0.23
CA ARG A 50 -11.69 -2.02 -1.16
C ARG A 50 -10.45 -1.36 -0.54
N GLU A 51 -10.61 -0.25 0.17
CA GLU A 51 -9.49 0.39 0.87
C GLU A 51 -8.90 -0.53 1.94
N ALA A 52 -9.75 -1.19 2.73
CA ALA A 52 -9.33 -2.15 3.75
C ALA A 52 -8.56 -3.35 3.14
N ILE A 53 -9.06 -3.93 2.05
CA ILE A 53 -8.41 -5.04 1.34
C ILE A 53 -7.06 -4.61 0.78
N LEU A 54 -6.96 -3.41 0.20
CA LEU A 54 -5.70 -2.90 -0.33
C LEU A 54 -4.67 -2.64 0.79
N ALA A 55 -5.12 -2.11 1.93
CA ALA A 55 -4.27 -1.94 3.10
C ALA A 55 -3.76 -3.28 3.65
N GLU A 56 -4.63 -4.29 3.76
CA GLU A 56 -4.25 -5.64 4.18
C GLU A 56 -3.26 -6.28 3.19
N ALA A 57 -3.53 -6.18 1.88
CA ALA A 57 -2.66 -6.71 0.84
C ALA A 57 -1.26 -6.06 0.88
N ALA A 58 -1.18 -4.75 1.15
CA ALA A 58 0.09 -4.05 1.33
C ALA A 58 0.85 -4.55 2.57
N ALA A 59 0.16 -4.75 3.69
CA ALA A 59 0.75 -5.29 4.92
C ALA A 59 1.27 -6.73 4.73
N LEU A 60 0.48 -7.60 4.09
CA LEU A 60 0.88 -8.96 3.78
C LEU A 60 2.06 -9.02 2.82
N LYS A 61 2.10 -8.14 1.81
CA LYS A 61 3.23 -8.03 0.89
C LYS A 61 4.50 -7.61 1.62
N LYS A 62 4.40 -6.66 2.56
CA LYS A 62 5.54 -6.26 3.40
C LYS A 62 6.04 -7.43 4.23
N LEU A 63 5.16 -8.13 4.95
CA LEU A 63 5.53 -9.32 5.72
C LEU A 63 6.20 -10.39 4.85
N ALA A 64 5.65 -10.68 3.66
CA ALA A 64 6.25 -11.65 2.75
C ALA A 64 7.68 -11.26 2.34
N ALA A 65 7.92 -9.96 2.09
CA ALA A 65 9.26 -9.46 1.80
C ALA A 65 10.19 -9.58 3.00
N ASP A 66 9.74 -9.20 4.20
CA ASP A 66 10.52 -9.29 5.44
C ASP A 66 10.91 -10.75 5.78
N TYR A 67 10.02 -11.71 5.51
CA TYR A 67 10.29 -13.14 5.71
C TYR A 67 11.19 -13.75 4.65
N ALA A 68 11.09 -13.28 3.40
CA ALA A 68 11.93 -13.75 2.30
C ALA A 68 13.37 -13.20 2.42
N HIS A 69 13.51 -12.01 3.00
CA HIS A 69 14.75 -11.24 3.06
C HIS A 69 15.11 -10.85 4.51
N PRO A 70 15.47 -11.82 5.38
CA PRO A 70 15.82 -11.54 6.78
C PRO A 70 17.11 -10.71 6.94
N GLU A 71 17.91 -10.58 5.88
CA GLU A 71 19.10 -9.72 5.81
C GLU A 71 18.76 -8.24 5.81
N ARG A 72 17.55 -7.86 5.36
CA ARG A 72 17.17 -6.45 5.24
C ARG A 72 17.09 -5.75 6.59
N PRO A 73 17.41 -4.44 6.63
CA PRO A 73 17.26 -3.63 7.82
C PRO A 73 15.86 -3.66 8.41
N VAL A 74 15.78 -3.62 9.73
CA VAL A 74 14.50 -3.38 10.41
C VAL A 74 14.12 -1.92 10.23
N GLU A 75 13.11 -1.66 9.39
CA GLU A 75 12.53 -0.34 9.26
C GLU A 75 11.89 0.11 10.58
N VAL A 76 12.33 1.27 11.08
CA VAL A 76 11.78 1.93 12.25
C VAL A 76 11.18 3.27 11.88
N ASP A 77 10.06 3.60 12.51
CA ASP A 77 9.42 4.92 12.36
C ASP A 77 10.42 6.01 12.78
N PRO A 78 10.68 7.04 11.94
CA PRO A 78 11.62 8.12 12.27
C PRO A 78 11.20 8.94 13.50
N THR A 79 9.94 8.86 13.92
CA THR A 79 9.41 9.47 15.14
C THR A 79 9.57 8.59 16.37
N ALA A 80 10.06 7.36 16.22
CA ALA A 80 10.40 6.49 17.35
C ALA A 80 11.72 6.96 17.99
N PHE A 81 11.63 7.85 18.98
CA PHE A 81 12.80 8.39 19.72
C PHE A 81 13.45 7.40 20.71
N GLY A 82 13.32 6.10 20.47
CA GLY A 82 13.87 5.02 21.29
C GLY A 82 15.30 4.65 20.93
N ARG A 83 16.02 3.99 21.83
CA ARG A 83 17.31 3.36 21.50
C ARG A 83 17.06 2.11 20.65
N ASN A 84 17.39 2.16 19.36
CA ASN A 84 17.35 0.99 18.48
C ASN A 84 18.54 0.07 18.78
N TYR A 85 18.28 -1.23 18.97
CA TYR A 85 19.34 -2.25 19.11
C TYR A 85 20.17 -2.40 17.83
N PHE A 86 19.53 -2.25 16.66
CA PHE A 86 20.09 -2.48 15.33
C PHE A 86 20.92 -1.29 14.81
N ASP A 87 20.62 -0.06 15.23
CA ASP A 87 21.31 1.16 14.72
C ASP A 87 22.23 1.81 15.76
N ARG A 88 22.55 1.10 16.85
CA ARG A 88 23.50 1.60 17.84
C ARG A 88 24.91 1.67 17.24
N ALA A 89 25.75 2.59 17.71
CA ALA A 89 27.13 2.73 17.23
C ALA A 89 28.03 1.48 17.38
N SER A 90 27.60 0.49 18.19
CA SER A 90 28.29 -0.80 18.36
C SER A 90 27.57 -1.97 17.70
N ALA A 91 26.53 -1.73 16.90
CA ALA A 91 25.93 -2.75 16.06
C ALA A 91 26.87 -3.07 14.89
N PRO A 92 26.88 -4.32 14.38
CA PRO A 92 27.50 -4.60 13.09
C PRO A 92 26.82 -3.78 11.99
N GLU A 93 27.58 -3.45 10.95
CA GLU A 93 27.00 -2.86 9.73
C GLU A 93 25.96 -3.82 9.16
N GLN A 94 24.82 -3.27 8.76
CA GLN A 94 23.76 -4.04 8.12
C GLN A 94 24.12 -4.16 6.64
N GLU A 95 24.14 -5.40 6.15
CA GLU A 95 24.40 -5.74 4.76
C GLU A 95 23.13 -5.41 3.96
N ASP A 96 23.26 -4.73 2.81
CA ASP A 96 22.11 -4.52 1.93
C ASP A 96 21.88 -5.74 1.01
N GLU A 97 20.81 -5.69 0.22
CA GLU A 97 20.43 -6.82 -0.64
C GLU A 97 21.51 -7.13 -1.68
N ASP A 98 22.16 -6.10 -2.24
CA ASP A 98 23.22 -6.26 -3.23
C ASP A 98 24.46 -6.91 -2.59
N ASP A 99 24.88 -6.43 -1.43
CA ASP A 99 26.01 -7.00 -0.68
C ASP A 99 25.75 -8.46 -0.26
N ALA A 100 24.52 -8.79 0.15
CA ALA A 100 24.12 -10.13 0.54
C ALA A 100 24.13 -11.10 -0.65
N GLU A 101 23.61 -10.68 -1.81
CA GLU A 101 23.63 -11.46 -3.06
C GLU A 101 25.07 -11.71 -3.54
N GLU A 102 25.93 -10.69 -3.53
CA GLU A 102 27.34 -10.82 -3.89
C GLU A 102 28.05 -11.83 -2.96
N ARG A 103 27.78 -11.74 -1.66
CA ARG A 103 28.35 -12.67 -0.68
C ARG A 103 27.89 -14.11 -0.91
N GLU A 104 26.62 -14.35 -1.20
CA GLU A 104 26.13 -15.69 -1.56
C GLU A 104 26.82 -16.23 -2.82
N ALA A 105 26.95 -15.40 -3.86
CA ALA A 105 27.61 -15.77 -5.11
C ALA A 105 29.08 -16.16 -4.88
N VAL A 106 29.82 -15.36 -4.12
CA VAL A 106 31.21 -15.64 -3.76
C VAL A 106 31.33 -16.93 -2.95
N LEU A 107 30.44 -17.16 -1.97
CA LEU A 107 30.44 -18.39 -1.17
C LEU A 107 30.13 -19.63 -2.03
N ALA A 108 29.22 -19.51 -2.99
CA ALA A 108 28.91 -20.58 -3.95
C ALA A 108 30.11 -20.91 -4.84
N GLU A 109 30.82 -19.88 -5.34
CA GLU A 109 32.04 -20.06 -6.14
C GLU A 109 33.15 -20.74 -5.33
N ILE A 110 33.39 -20.29 -4.08
CA ILE A 110 34.37 -20.91 -3.18
C ILE A 110 34.03 -22.39 -2.94
N ALA A 111 32.75 -22.72 -2.74
CA ALA A 111 32.30 -24.10 -2.56
C ALA A 111 32.53 -24.96 -3.82
N ALA A 112 32.32 -24.40 -5.01
CA ALA A 112 32.60 -25.08 -6.28
C ALA A 112 34.11 -25.32 -6.49
N LEU A 113 34.93 -24.30 -6.23
CA LEU A 113 36.39 -24.41 -6.33
C LEU A 113 36.95 -25.45 -5.35
N LYS A 114 36.43 -25.50 -4.11
CA LYS A 114 36.82 -26.52 -3.13
C LYS A 114 36.51 -27.94 -3.59
N LYS A 115 35.41 -28.15 -4.34
CA LYS A 115 35.06 -29.46 -4.91
C LYS A 115 35.97 -29.87 -6.08
N LEU A 116 36.47 -28.90 -6.85
CA LEU A 116 37.41 -29.15 -7.96
C LEU A 116 38.84 -29.38 -7.49
N ALA A 117 39.20 -28.84 -6.32
CA ALA A 117 40.52 -29.00 -5.70
C ALA A 117 40.66 -30.27 -4.84
N ALA A 118 39.58 -31.04 -4.66
CA ALA A 118 39.54 -32.32 -3.95
C ALA A 118 39.47 -33.49 -4.93
#